data_AF-A0A7J7SCW9-F1
#
_entry.id   AF-A0A7J7SCW9-F1
#
_cell.length_a   1.000
_cell.length_b   1.000
_cell.length_c   1.000
_cell.angle_alpha   90.00
_cell.angle_beta   90.00
_cell.angle_gamma   90.00
#
_symmetry.space_group_name_H-M   'P 1'
#
loop_
_entity.id
_entity.type
_entity.pdbx_description
1 polymer ?
#
loop_
_entity_poly.entity_id
_entity_poly.type
_entity_poly.pdbx_seq_one_letter_code
_entity_poly.pdbx_strand_id
1 'polypeptide(L)'
;MKIFCGRANPTTGSVEWLEEDEHYDYHQAQVVLSWWDIEMDPEGKIRCTMAPFWAHTDPQELQWRDHWMQCVYFLPQEEPVVQGSALCLVAHHDDYCVWYSLQRTSPQKNGRIHPARPVCDCQAHLLWNRPRFGEINDQHRTDQYAQALRTVLKPDSVCLCVSDGSLLSMLAHYLGAEQVLTIESSAASHRLMKKIFKANHLEDKINVIEKRPELLTSADLEGKKVSLLLGEPFFTTSLLPWHNLYFWYVRTALDQHLGPGAVVMPQAASLHAVVVEFRDLWRIRSPCGDCEGFDVHIMDDMIKHALDFRESKEAEPHPLWEYPCRSLSEPQQILTFDFRQPVPPQSVRAEGSIELRRDTVAGTHTANRPCTSSAPCWTPEHPWEARRQSATLWSSNPSLEMSPWISHSLIA
;
A
#
# COMPACT_ATOMS: atom_id res chain seq x y z
N MET A 1 2.62 16.94 -28.81
CA MET A 1 3.82 16.21 -29.28
C MET A 1 4.23 15.25 -28.18
N LYS A 2 3.84 13.98 -28.26
CA LYS A 2 4.06 13.04 -27.17
C LYS A 2 5.54 12.73 -26.99
N ILE A 3 6.00 12.66 -25.74
CA ILE A 3 7.40 12.44 -25.38
C ILE A 3 7.52 11.01 -24.86
N PHE A 4 8.47 10.24 -25.39
CA PHE A 4 8.74 8.90 -24.84
C PHE A 4 9.80 9.03 -23.74
N CYS A 5 9.40 8.73 -22.51
CA CYS A 5 10.28 8.74 -21.35
C CYS A 5 10.66 7.30 -20.99
N GLY A 6 11.97 7.05 -20.89
CA GLY A 6 12.47 5.79 -20.37
C GLY A 6 12.39 5.81 -18.85
N ARG A 7 11.50 5.01 -18.26
CA ARG A 7 11.40 4.82 -16.82
C ARG A 7 12.08 3.51 -16.46
N ALA A 8 13.14 3.58 -15.67
CA ALA A 8 13.72 2.38 -15.10
C ALA A 8 12.75 1.85 -14.03
N ASN A 9 12.24 0.64 -14.23
CA ASN A 9 11.46 -0.06 -13.23
C ASN A 9 12.37 -0.29 -12.01
N PRO A 10 12.05 0.27 -10.84
CA PRO A 10 12.93 0.23 -9.67
C PRO A 10 13.03 -1.17 -9.05
N THR A 11 12.16 -2.10 -9.45
CA THR A 11 12.15 -3.47 -8.95
C THR A 11 12.90 -4.43 -9.87
N THR A 12 12.85 -4.21 -11.19
CA THR A 12 13.42 -5.13 -12.20
C THR A 12 14.65 -4.57 -12.91
N GLY A 13 14.90 -3.26 -12.83
CA GLY A 13 15.94 -2.57 -13.59
C GLY A 13 15.65 -2.46 -15.10
N SER A 14 14.50 -2.95 -15.58
CA SER A 14 14.12 -2.81 -16.99
C SER A 14 13.70 -1.38 -17.29
N VAL A 15 14.21 -0.82 -18.39
CA VAL A 15 13.74 0.48 -18.89
C VAL A 15 12.46 0.25 -19.69
N GLU A 16 11.35 0.72 -19.14
CA GLU A 16 10.06 0.78 -19.82
C GLU A 16 9.92 2.15 -20.49
N TRP A 17 9.55 2.15 -21.78
CA TRP A 17 9.29 3.39 -22.51
C TRP A 17 7.82 3.74 -22.38
N LEU A 18 7.54 4.77 -21.60
CA LEU A 18 6.20 5.30 -21.43
C LEU A 18 6.00 6.49 -22.34
N GLU A 19 4.86 6.50 -23.02
CA GLU A 19 4.42 7.62 -23.83
C GLU A 19 3.79 8.64 -22.88
N GLU A 20 4.54 9.70 -22.58
CA GLU A 20 4.15 10.75 -21.66
C GLU A 20 3.58 11.97 -22.42
N ASP A 21 2.80 12.76 -21.69
CA ASP A 21 2.26 14.01 -22.19
C ASP A 21 3.38 14.97 -22.62
N GLU A 22 3.08 15.87 -23.56
CA GLU A 22 4.05 16.85 -24.05
C GLU A 22 4.52 17.85 -22.97
N HIS A 23 3.79 17.94 -21.85
CA HIS A 23 4.09 18.75 -20.68
C HIS A 23 4.66 17.93 -19.51
N TYR A 24 5.05 16.66 -19.72
CA TYR A 24 5.68 15.85 -18.67
C TYR A 24 6.95 16.52 -18.17
N ASP A 25 6.94 16.92 -16.91
CA ASP A 25 7.91 17.88 -16.38
C ASP A 25 9.13 17.19 -15.78
N TYR A 26 10.06 16.78 -16.65
CA TYR A 26 11.38 16.27 -16.28
C TYR A 26 12.29 17.33 -15.63
N HIS A 27 11.77 18.53 -15.39
CA HIS A 27 12.45 19.66 -14.80
C HIS A 27 11.93 20.01 -13.40
N GLN A 28 11.01 19.27 -12.78
CA GLN A 28 10.65 19.54 -11.37
C GLN A 28 11.53 18.76 -10.39
N ALA A 29 12.22 19.47 -9.52
CA ALA A 29 12.78 18.86 -8.31
C ALA A 29 11.66 18.66 -7.29
N GLN A 30 11.37 17.40 -6.96
CA GLN A 30 10.26 17.02 -6.06
C GLN A 30 10.74 16.15 -4.89
N VAL A 31 11.50 15.10 -5.21
CA VAL A 31 11.87 14.02 -4.29
C VAL A 31 13.38 13.94 -4.16
N VAL A 32 13.84 13.66 -2.94
CA VAL A 32 15.24 13.34 -2.64
C VAL A 32 15.32 11.88 -2.22
N LEU A 33 15.98 11.07 -3.04
CA LEU A 33 16.35 9.69 -2.69
C LEU A 33 17.66 9.74 -1.90
N SER A 34 17.68 9.08 -0.75
CA SER A 34 18.81 9.12 0.19
C SER A 34 19.12 7.73 0.71
N TRP A 35 20.40 7.47 0.95
CA TRP A 35 20.92 6.26 1.57
C TRP A 35 22.25 6.61 2.25
N TRP A 36 22.83 5.65 2.98
CA TRP A 36 24.09 5.83 3.69
C TRP A 36 25.03 4.65 3.46
N ASP A 37 26.29 4.87 3.78
CA ASP A 37 27.33 3.86 3.85
C ASP A 37 28.02 3.90 5.22
N ILE A 38 28.65 2.78 5.57
CA ILE A 38 29.55 2.70 6.71
C ILE A 38 30.86 2.09 6.25
N GLU A 39 31.94 2.80 6.52
CA GLU A 39 33.31 2.31 6.41
C GLU A 39 33.71 1.73 7.77
N MET A 40 34.06 0.45 7.79
CA MET A 40 34.35 -0.29 9.01
C MET A 40 35.81 -0.11 9.46
N ASP A 41 36.66 0.40 8.57
CA ASP A 41 38.09 0.66 8.78
C ASP A 41 38.47 2.08 8.35
N PRO A 42 39.47 2.73 9.00
CA PRO A 42 39.92 4.07 8.64
C PRO A 42 40.45 4.21 7.21
N GLU A 43 40.87 3.10 6.59
CA GLU A 43 41.33 3.06 5.20
C GLU A 43 40.19 2.94 4.17
N GLY A 44 38.95 2.72 4.62
CA GLY A 44 37.77 2.63 3.75
C GLY A 44 37.73 1.39 2.85
N LYS A 45 38.44 0.30 3.21
CA LYS A 45 38.50 -0.92 2.40
C LYS A 45 37.30 -1.84 2.63
N ILE A 46 36.70 -1.78 3.81
CA ILE A 46 35.57 -2.60 4.22
C ILE A 46 34.35 -1.68 4.36
N ARG A 47 33.42 -1.81 3.43
CA ARG A 47 32.26 -0.91 3.34
C ARG A 47 30.96 -1.70 3.23
N CYS A 48 29.94 -1.26 3.97
CA CYS A 48 28.55 -1.61 3.68
C CYS A 48 27.84 -0.38 3.10
N THR A 49 27.10 -0.56 2.01
CA THR A 49 26.38 0.52 1.32
C THR A 49 24.91 0.17 1.18
N MET A 50 24.04 1.17 1.32
CA MET A 50 22.58 1.09 1.09
C MET A 50 22.21 1.62 -0.28
N ALA A 51 23.20 1.85 -1.14
CA ALA A 51 22.95 2.34 -2.48
C ALA A 51 21.98 1.40 -3.22
N PRO A 52 21.00 1.96 -3.94
CA PRO A 52 20.11 1.17 -4.79
C PRO A 52 20.84 0.68 -6.04
N PHE A 53 20.29 -0.31 -6.74
CA PHE A 53 20.97 -1.00 -7.84
C PHE A 53 21.52 -0.07 -8.94
N TRP A 54 20.84 1.04 -9.26
CA TRP A 54 21.28 1.99 -10.30
C TRP A 54 22.47 2.85 -9.87
N ALA A 55 22.76 2.89 -8.57
CA ALA A 55 23.93 3.56 -7.99
C ALA A 55 25.06 2.57 -7.66
N HIS A 56 24.87 1.28 -7.96
CA HIS A 56 25.91 0.25 -7.87
C HIS A 56 26.65 0.10 -9.20
N THR A 57 27.95 -0.21 -9.14
CA THR A 57 28.77 -0.48 -10.34
C THR A 57 28.46 -1.82 -10.98
N ASP A 58 28.06 -2.82 -10.17
CA ASP A 58 27.61 -4.13 -10.63
C ASP A 58 26.32 -4.53 -9.89
N PRO A 59 25.17 -4.55 -10.58
CA PRO A 59 23.90 -4.99 -10.00
C PRO A 59 23.87 -6.45 -9.53
N GLN A 60 24.79 -7.32 -10.00
CA GLN A 60 24.82 -8.73 -9.58
C GLN A 60 25.37 -8.92 -8.16
N GLU A 61 26.14 -7.95 -7.67
CA GLU A 61 26.75 -7.96 -6.33
C GLU A 61 25.84 -7.31 -5.26
N LEU A 62 24.57 -7.05 -5.60
CA LEU A 62 23.64 -6.37 -4.70
C LEU A 62 23.28 -7.25 -3.49
N GLN A 63 23.39 -6.69 -2.30
CA GLN A 63 23.11 -7.39 -1.04
C GLN A 63 21.75 -6.98 -0.50
N TRP A 64 20.77 -7.88 -0.59
CA TRP A 64 19.43 -7.61 -0.07
C TRP A 64 19.38 -7.68 1.47
N ARG A 65 18.62 -6.77 2.08
CA ARG A 65 18.20 -6.81 3.50
C ARG A 65 16.94 -5.97 3.70
N ASP A 66 16.25 -6.19 4.80
CA ASP A 66 15.00 -5.49 5.16
C ASP A 66 15.15 -4.56 6.39
N HIS A 67 16.04 -4.90 7.33
CA HIS A 67 16.28 -4.08 8.52
C HIS A 67 16.89 -2.71 8.20
N TRP A 68 17.53 -2.57 7.04
CA TRP A 68 18.00 -1.32 6.48
C TRP A 68 17.60 -1.23 5.01
N MET A 69 16.92 -0.14 4.67
CA MET A 69 16.46 0.18 3.31
C MET A 69 16.85 1.64 2.97
N GLN A 70 16.42 2.10 1.79
CA GLN A 70 16.63 3.47 1.33
C GLN A 70 15.58 4.43 1.90
N CYS A 71 15.80 5.73 1.72
CA CYS A 71 14.91 6.77 2.20
C CYS A 71 14.37 7.61 1.04
N VAL A 72 13.11 8.01 1.16
CA VAL A 72 12.42 8.95 0.26
C VAL A 72 12.01 10.18 1.06
N TYR A 73 12.54 11.35 0.69
CA TYR A 73 12.17 12.65 1.26
C TYR A 73 11.49 13.52 0.21
N PHE A 74 10.58 14.38 0.65
CA PHE A 74 9.92 15.37 -0.20
C PHE A 74 10.50 16.75 0.10
N LEU A 75 10.74 17.53 -0.96
CA LEU A 75 11.03 18.96 -0.79
C LEU A 75 9.78 19.69 -0.25
N PRO A 76 9.92 20.80 0.49
CA PRO A 76 8.77 21.56 0.99
C PRO A 76 7.84 22.07 -0.11
N GLN A 77 8.40 22.27 -1.30
CA GLN A 77 7.73 22.70 -2.52
C GLN A 77 8.50 22.13 -3.72
N GLU A 78 7.80 21.82 -4.80
CA GLU A 78 8.46 21.49 -6.06
C GLU A 78 9.04 22.74 -6.71
N GLU A 79 10.21 22.60 -7.35
CA GLU A 79 10.86 23.73 -8.02
C GLU A 79 11.39 23.33 -9.40
N PRO A 80 11.19 24.18 -10.42
CA PRO A 80 11.76 23.95 -11.74
C PRO A 80 13.28 24.07 -11.71
N VAL A 81 13.96 23.12 -12.32
CA VAL A 81 15.41 23.03 -12.49
C VAL A 81 15.76 23.14 -13.96
N VAL A 82 16.89 23.75 -14.27
CA VAL A 82 17.33 23.94 -15.66
C VAL A 82 18.69 23.31 -15.82
N GLN A 83 18.85 22.47 -16.85
CA GLN A 83 20.13 21.84 -17.17
C GLN A 83 21.24 22.89 -17.27
N GLY A 84 22.36 22.64 -16.59
CA GLY A 84 23.51 23.55 -16.55
C GLY A 84 23.39 24.69 -15.53
N SER A 85 22.24 24.89 -14.88
CA SER A 85 22.09 25.87 -13.80
C SER A 85 22.54 25.30 -12.46
N ALA A 86 23.30 26.09 -11.69
CA ALA A 86 23.79 25.67 -10.39
C ALA A 86 22.71 25.84 -9.29
N LEU A 87 22.40 24.74 -8.59
CA LEU A 87 21.48 24.68 -7.46
C LEU A 87 22.20 24.06 -6.25
N CYS A 88 21.74 24.38 -5.05
CA CYS A 88 22.26 23.82 -3.81
C CYS A 88 21.16 23.02 -3.11
N LEU A 89 21.34 21.70 -3.03
CA LEU A 89 20.53 20.84 -2.17
C LEU A 89 21.09 20.91 -0.74
N VAL A 90 20.26 21.29 0.22
CA VAL A 90 20.66 21.44 1.61
C VAL A 90 20.06 20.29 2.41
N ALA A 91 20.92 19.45 2.98
CA ALA A 91 20.55 18.44 3.98
C ALA A 91 20.55 19.09 5.37
N HIS A 92 19.46 18.92 6.09
CA HIS A 92 19.32 19.36 7.47
C HIS A 92 19.11 18.14 8.35
N HIS A 93 19.58 18.22 9.60
CA HIS A 93 19.30 17.19 10.58
C HIS A 93 19.23 17.75 12.01
N ASP A 94 18.55 17.01 12.86
CA ASP A 94 18.69 17.10 14.32
C ASP A 94 19.31 15.79 14.84
N ASP A 95 19.12 15.47 16.12
CA ASP A 95 19.67 14.26 16.75
C ASP A 95 19.07 12.96 16.17
N TYR A 96 17.90 13.02 15.53
CA TYR A 96 17.14 11.83 15.10
C TYR A 96 16.56 11.91 13.68
N CYS A 97 16.40 13.11 13.13
CA CYS A 97 15.66 13.35 11.90
C CYS A 97 16.51 14.03 10.85
N VAL A 98 16.27 13.69 9.59
CA VAL A 98 16.85 14.35 8.41
C VAL A 98 15.72 14.95 7.55
N TRP A 99 15.96 16.10 6.93
CA TRP A 99 15.07 16.69 5.91
C TRP A 99 15.89 17.50 4.90
N TYR A 100 15.27 17.84 3.77
CA TYR A 100 15.96 18.50 2.66
C TYR A 100 15.25 19.78 2.22
N SER A 101 16.00 20.73 1.67
CA SER A 101 15.49 21.91 0.98
C SER A 101 16.36 22.25 -0.23
N LEU A 102 15.79 22.89 -1.25
CA LEU A 102 16.52 23.36 -2.43
C LEU A 102 16.75 24.87 -2.36
N GLN A 103 17.95 25.35 -2.72
CA GLN A 103 18.30 26.76 -2.74
C GLN A 103 18.94 27.17 -4.07
N ARG A 104 18.57 28.37 -4.57
CA ARG A 104 19.23 29.00 -5.71
C ARG A 104 20.54 29.65 -5.28
N THR A 105 21.59 29.50 -6.10
CA THR A 105 22.96 29.98 -5.84
C THR A 105 23.15 31.51 -5.94
N SER A 106 22.08 32.31 -5.81
CA SER A 106 22.13 33.78 -5.92
C SER A 106 23.02 34.43 -4.83
N PRO A 107 23.76 35.53 -5.11
CA PRO A 107 24.65 36.20 -4.15
C PRO A 107 23.91 37.04 -3.07
N GLN A 108 22.59 36.95 -2.95
CA GLN A 108 21.85 37.74 -1.98
C GLN A 108 21.97 37.14 -0.57
N LYS A 109 22.55 37.94 0.32
CA LYS A 109 22.69 37.76 1.76
C LYS A 109 21.41 37.21 2.41
N ASN A 110 21.24 35.89 2.41
CA ASN A 110 20.31 35.25 3.32
C ASN A 110 21.15 34.83 4.53
N GLY A 111 20.95 35.53 5.65
CA GLY A 111 21.50 35.11 6.93
C GLY A 111 21.21 33.63 7.13
N ARG A 112 22.16 32.90 7.74
CA ARG A 112 22.04 31.48 8.10
C ARG A 112 20.90 31.29 9.09
N ILE A 113 19.67 31.44 8.64
CA ILE A 113 18.48 31.00 9.35
C ILE A 113 18.40 29.54 8.97
N HIS A 114 18.78 28.65 9.88
CA HIS A 114 18.44 27.23 9.78
C HIS A 114 16.93 27.14 10.04
N PRO A 115 16.09 26.96 9.01
CA PRO A 115 14.67 26.86 9.26
C PRO A 115 14.43 25.62 10.10
N ALA A 116 13.59 25.75 11.13
CA ALA A 116 13.08 24.59 11.84
C ALA A 116 12.42 23.62 10.85
N ARG A 117 12.45 22.32 11.16
CA ARG A 117 11.83 21.29 10.32
C ARG A 117 10.36 21.64 10.04
N PRO A 118 9.93 21.73 8.77
CA PRO A 118 8.53 21.97 8.43
C PRO A 118 7.63 20.86 8.97
N VAL A 119 6.43 21.24 9.41
CA VAL A 119 5.40 20.31 9.88
C VAL A 119 4.15 20.43 9.01
N CYS A 120 3.34 19.39 8.98
CA CYS A 120 2.07 19.41 8.26
C CYS A 120 1.10 20.41 8.91
N ASP A 121 0.64 21.39 8.13
CA ASP A 121 -0.40 22.36 8.49
C ASP A 121 -1.70 22.16 7.68
N CYS A 122 -1.68 21.32 6.65
CA CYS A 122 -2.82 21.05 5.79
C CYS A 122 -3.79 19.98 6.32
N GLN A 123 -3.38 19.19 7.33
CA GLN A 123 -4.05 18.00 7.90
C GLN A 123 -3.93 16.71 7.09
N ALA A 124 -3.81 16.76 5.76
CA ALA A 124 -3.82 15.57 4.91
C ALA A 124 -2.67 14.58 5.26
N HIS A 125 -1.44 15.07 5.42
CA HIS A 125 -0.28 14.20 5.74
C HIS A 125 -0.30 13.57 7.14
N LEU A 126 -1.24 13.97 8.00
CA LEU A 126 -1.45 13.35 9.31
C LEU A 126 -2.50 12.24 9.27
N LEU A 127 -3.32 12.20 8.22
CA LEU A 127 -4.47 11.31 8.08
C LEU A 127 -4.24 10.24 7.01
N TRP A 128 -3.62 10.62 5.90
CA TRP A 128 -3.29 9.71 4.81
C TRP A 128 -1.81 9.34 4.88
N ASN A 129 -1.54 8.02 4.93
CA ASN A 129 -0.19 7.50 4.81
C ASN A 129 0.28 7.57 3.34
N ARG A 130 1.57 7.30 3.08
CA ARG A 130 2.17 7.42 1.74
C ARG A 130 1.45 6.54 0.69
N PRO A 131 1.17 5.25 0.95
CA PRO A 131 0.39 4.43 0.02
C PRO A 131 -1.01 4.97 -0.25
N ARG A 132 -1.71 5.52 0.76
CA ARG A 132 -3.04 6.11 0.58
C ARG A 132 -3.02 7.34 -0.33
N PHE A 133 -1.98 8.17 -0.25
CA PHE A 133 -1.80 9.26 -1.23
C PHE A 133 -1.63 8.73 -2.65
N GLY A 134 -0.82 7.67 -2.83
CA GLY A 134 -0.68 7.00 -4.12
C GLY A 134 -2.01 6.44 -4.64
N GLU A 135 -2.77 5.78 -3.77
CA GLU A 135 -4.08 5.19 -4.10
C GLU A 135 -5.13 6.24 -4.51
N ILE A 136 -5.19 7.39 -3.83
CA ILE A 136 -6.10 8.49 -4.18
C ILE A 136 -5.68 9.16 -5.51
N ASN A 137 -4.37 9.26 -5.77
CA ASN A 137 -3.83 9.88 -6.98
C ASN A 137 -3.85 8.94 -8.20
N ASP A 138 -4.26 7.68 -8.04
CA ASP A 138 -4.45 6.76 -9.16
C ASP A 138 -5.74 7.11 -9.93
N GLN A 139 -5.56 7.78 -11.06
CA GLN A 139 -6.66 8.18 -11.93
C GLN A 139 -7.37 6.97 -12.55
N HIS A 140 -6.65 5.89 -12.88
CA HIS A 140 -7.26 4.69 -13.44
C HIS A 140 -8.21 4.04 -12.43
N ARG A 141 -7.76 3.92 -11.18
CA ARG A 141 -8.61 3.46 -10.06
C ARG A 141 -9.84 4.33 -9.91
N THR A 142 -9.67 5.65 -9.93
CA THR A 142 -10.77 6.62 -9.84
C THR A 142 -11.79 6.44 -10.97
N ASP A 143 -11.33 6.28 -12.21
CA ASP A 143 -12.18 6.08 -13.39
C ASP A 143 -13.00 4.79 -13.29
N GLN A 144 -12.43 3.74 -12.71
CA GLN A 144 -13.13 2.47 -12.49
C GLN A 144 -14.25 2.62 -11.44
N TYR A 145 -14.02 3.34 -10.33
CA TYR A 145 -15.10 3.67 -9.39
C TYR A 145 -16.17 4.55 -10.02
N ALA A 146 -15.78 5.55 -10.83
CA ALA A 146 -16.73 6.39 -11.55
C ALA A 146 -17.58 5.56 -12.52
N GLN A 147 -16.98 4.59 -13.22
CA GLN A 147 -17.69 3.69 -14.12
C GLN A 147 -18.66 2.79 -13.36
N ALA A 148 -18.24 2.21 -12.23
CA ALA A 148 -19.13 1.42 -11.39
C ALA A 148 -20.30 2.26 -10.87
N LEU A 149 -20.06 3.49 -10.41
CA LEU A 149 -21.12 4.42 -9.97
C LEU A 149 -22.12 4.70 -11.09
N ARG A 150 -21.68 4.93 -12.34
CA ARG A 150 -22.60 5.14 -13.48
C ARG A 150 -23.57 3.97 -13.71
N THR A 151 -23.21 2.75 -13.32
CA THR A 151 -24.09 1.57 -13.51
C THR A 151 -25.18 1.44 -12.45
N VAL A 152 -24.95 1.98 -11.25
CA VAL A 152 -25.86 1.81 -10.10
C VAL A 152 -26.59 3.10 -9.71
N LEU A 153 -26.07 4.26 -10.09
CA LEU A 153 -26.60 5.56 -9.71
C LEU A 153 -27.80 5.93 -10.59
N LYS A 154 -28.88 6.32 -9.93
CA LYS A 154 -30.12 6.84 -10.53
C LYS A 154 -30.30 8.33 -10.18
N PRO A 155 -31.03 9.12 -10.99
CA PRO A 155 -31.24 10.54 -10.72
C PRO A 155 -31.87 10.87 -9.35
N ASP A 156 -32.65 9.95 -8.78
CA ASP A 156 -33.29 10.04 -7.46
C ASP A 156 -32.46 9.39 -6.33
N SER A 157 -31.16 9.14 -6.57
CA SER A 157 -30.34 8.43 -5.60
C SER A 157 -29.98 9.27 -4.39
N VAL A 158 -30.34 8.76 -3.21
CA VAL A 158 -29.84 9.22 -1.91
C VAL A 158 -28.64 8.35 -1.55
N CYS A 159 -27.45 8.91 -1.69
CA CYS A 159 -26.18 8.22 -1.52
C CYS A 159 -25.60 8.42 -0.12
N LEU A 160 -25.15 7.33 0.51
CA LEU A 160 -24.39 7.38 1.76
C LEU A 160 -23.01 6.75 1.54
N CYS A 161 -21.96 7.54 1.73
CA CYS A 161 -20.58 7.14 1.50
C CYS A 161 -19.91 6.77 2.83
N VAL A 162 -19.38 5.55 2.91
CA VAL A 162 -18.71 5.01 4.10
C VAL A 162 -17.31 4.51 3.75
N SER A 163 -16.33 5.40 3.89
CA SER A 163 -14.89 5.13 3.80
C SER A 163 -14.15 6.37 4.29
N ASP A 164 -13.15 6.22 5.16
CA ASP A 164 -12.46 7.35 5.77
C ASP A 164 -11.71 8.17 4.70
N GLY A 165 -11.99 9.48 4.62
CA GLY A 165 -11.27 10.38 3.71
C GLY A 165 -11.42 9.99 2.23
N SER A 166 -12.60 9.52 1.83
CA SER A 166 -12.89 9.03 0.48
C SER A 166 -13.44 10.11 -0.45
N LEU A 167 -12.99 10.12 -1.70
CA LEU A 167 -13.48 11.03 -2.75
C LEU A 167 -14.73 10.50 -3.48
N LEU A 168 -15.22 9.30 -3.14
CA LEU A 168 -16.40 8.72 -3.81
C LEU A 168 -17.67 9.57 -3.67
N SER A 169 -17.78 10.33 -2.57
CA SER A 169 -18.89 11.28 -2.37
C SER A 169 -18.91 12.38 -3.43
N MET A 170 -17.74 12.89 -3.83
CA MET A 170 -17.63 13.87 -4.92
C MET A 170 -18.00 13.25 -6.26
N LEU A 171 -17.53 12.02 -6.54
CA LEU A 171 -17.90 11.31 -7.77
C LEU A 171 -19.41 11.08 -7.86
N ALA A 172 -20.04 10.62 -6.78
CA ALA A 172 -21.49 10.43 -6.74
C ALA A 172 -22.24 11.74 -7.01
N HIS A 173 -21.79 12.85 -6.45
CA HIS A 173 -22.37 14.17 -6.72
C HIS A 173 -22.25 14.58 -8.19
N TYR A 174 -21.04 14.55 -8.76
CA TYR A 174 -20.81 14.95 -10.15
C TYR A 174 -21.51 14.04 -11.17
N LEU A 175 -21.78 12.78 -10.82
CA LEU A 175 -22.53 11.84 -11.64
C LEU A 175 -24.06 12.01 -11.51
N GLY A 176 -24.55 12.94 -10.69
CA GLY A 176 -25.95 13.34 -10.65
C GLY A 176 -26.80 12.68 -9.55
N ALA A 177 -26.20 12.29 -8.42
CA ALA A 177 -26.98 11.88 -7.24
C ALA A 177 -27.87 13.04 -6.74
N GLU A 178 -29.10 12.74 -6.32
CA GLU A 178 -30.03 13.73 -5.74
C GLU A 178 -29.47 14.32 -4.44
N GLN A 179 -28.93 13.44 -3.58
CA GLN A 179 -28.37 13.81 -2.29
C GLN A 179 -27.18 12.91 -1.98
N VAL A 180 -26.12 13.51 -1.45
CA VAL A 180 -24.92 12.79 -1.04
C VAL A 180 -24.59 13.11 0.41
N LEU A 181 -24.46 12.06 1.20
CA LEU A 181 -23.95 12.12 2.56
C LEU A 181 -22.68 11.29 2.65
N THR A 182 -21.76 11.68 3.52
CA THR A 182 -20.55 10.92 3.83
C THR A 182 -20.28 10.93 5.32
N ILE A 183 -19.77 9.81 5.85
CA ILE A 183 -19.49 9.66 7.27
C ILE A 183 -17.99 9.78 7.50
N GLU A 184 -17.61 10.66 8.41
CA GLU A 184 -16.22 10.81 8.86
C GLU A 184 -16.16 10.58 10.37
N SER A 185 -15.52 9.49 10.79
CA SER A 185 -15.54 9.03 12.19
C SER A 185 -14.66 9.87 13.12
N SER A 186 -13.75 10.69 12.57
CA SER A 186 -12.84 11.55 13.33
C SER A 186 -13.01 13.03 12.98
N ALA A 187 -12.91 13.89 13.98
CA ALA A 187 -12.95 15.34 13.81
C ALA A 187 -11.88 15.88 12.84
N ALA A 188 -10.73 15.21 12.78
CA ALA A 188 -9.64 15.60 11.88
C ALA A 188 -9.99 15.30 10.41
N SER A 189 -10.50 14.09 10.13
CA SER A 189 -10.95 13.72 8.78
C SER A 189 -12.17 14.54 8.34
N HIS A 190 -13.12 14.77 9.25
CA HIS A 190 -14.27 15.65 9.00
C HIS A 190 -13.84 17.06 8.54
N ARG A 191 -12.90 17.68 9.26
CA ARG A 191 -12.36 18.99 8.88
C ARG A 191 -11.63 18.96 7.54
N LEU A 192 -10.84 17.92 7.27
CA LEU A 192 -10.14 17.77 5.99
C LEU A 192 -11.14 17.67 4.84
N MET A 193 -12.13 16.79 4.94
CA MET A 193 -13.13 16.60 3.88
C MET A 193 -13.97 17.85 3.65
N LYS A 194 -14.36 18.57 4.71
CA LYS A 194 -15.02 19.87 4.55
C LYS A 194 -14.16 20.91 3.84
N LYS A 195 -12.84 20.93 4.07
CA LYS A 195 -11.92 21.82 3.35
C LYS A 195 -11.85 21.44 1.86
N ILE A 196 -11.76 20.14 1.55
CA ILE A 196 -11.75 19.63 0.18
C ILE A 196 -13.04 20.01 -0.54
N PHE A 197 -14.20 19.75 0.07
CA PHE A 197 -15.50 20.09 -0.52
C PHE A 197 -15.66 21.60 -0.73
N LYS A 198 -15.27 22.41 0.25
CA LYS A 198 -15.28 23.87 0.12
C LYS A 198 -14.38 24.37 -1.02
N ALA A 199 -13.18 23.80 -1.16
CA ALA A 199 -12.26 24.16 -2.25
C ALA A 199 -12.82 23.82 -3.64
N ASN A 200 -13.79 22.89 -3.71
CA ASN A 200 -14.44 22.44 -4.95
C ASN A 200 -15.89 22.95 -5.09
N HIS A 201 -16.33 23.89 -4.24
CA HIS A 201 -17.69 24.45 -4.26
C HIS A 201 -18.81 23.42 -4.00
N LEU A 202 -18.53 22.40 -3.17
CA LEU A 202 -19.43 21.30 -2.82
C LEU A 202 -19.90 21.32 -1.36
N GLU A 203 -19.58 22.37 -0.60
CA GLU A 203 -19.85 22.46 0.85
C GLU A 203 -21.34 22.36 1.21
N ASP A 204 -22.23 22.85 0.33
CA ASP A 204 -23.68 22.80 0.49
C ASP A 204 -24.31 21.61 -0.28
N LYS A 205 -23.49 20.79 -0.94
CA LYS A 205 -23.93 19.67 -1.79
C LYS A 205 -23.68 18.30 -1.18
N ILE A 206 -22.66 18.19 -0.34
CA ILE A 206 -22.27 16.95 0.32
C ILE A 206 -22.33 17.17 1.83
N ASN A 207 -23.23 16.45 2.51
CA ASN A 207 -23.33 16.52 3.97
C ASN A 207 -22.31 15.58 4.64
N VAL A 208 -21.48 16.14 5.53
CA VAL A 208 -20.43 15.39 6.24
C VAL A 208 -20.87 15.13 7.68
N ILE A 209 -21.18 13.88 7.98
CA ILE A 209 -21.65 13.43 9.29
C ILE A 209 -20.44 13.01 10.14
N GLU A 210 -20.18 13.74 11.23
CA GLU A 210 -19.15 13.39 12.20
C GLU A 210 -19.69 12.44 13.27
N LYS A 211 -19.86 11.17 12.92
CA LYS A 211 -20.33 10.11 13.82
C LYS A 211 -19.71 8.77 13.46
N ARG A 212 -19.77 7.83 14.39
CA ARG A 212 -19.55 6.43 14.02
C ARG A 212 -20.72 5.93 13.17
N PRO A 213 -20.47 5.20 12.08
CA PRO A 213 -21.53 4.77 11.18
C PRO A 213 -22.67 3.99 11.85
N GLU A 214 -22.37 3.17 12.85
CA GLU A 214 -23.36 2.40 13.60
C GLU A 214 -24.26 3.24 14.54
N LEU A 215 -23.93 4.52 14.74
CA LEU A 215 -24.66 5.46 15.60
C LEU A 215 -25.50 6.47 14.80
N LEU A 216 -25.64 6.28 13.48
CA LEU A 216 -26.47 7.16 12.67
C LEU A 216 -27.95 7.02 13.06
N THR A 217 -28.65 8.15 12.99
CA THR A 217 -30.08 8.23 13.23
C THR A 217 -30.80 8.69 11.97
N SER A 218 -32.12 8.49 11.90
CA SER A 218 -32.93 8.99 10.78
C SER A 218 -32.85 10.52 10.63
N ALA A 219 -32.59 11.26 11.71
CA ALA A 219 -32.43 12.72 11.66
C ALA A 219 -31.13 13.13 10.94
N ASP A 220 -30.06 12.34 11.07
CA ASP A 220 -28.79 12.58 10.36
C ASP A 220 -28.94 12.42 8.84
N LEU A 221 -29.94 11.65 8.40
CA LEU A 221 -30.30 11.42 7.00
C LEU A 221 -31.48 12.29 6.55
N GLU A 222 -31.84 13.34 7.30
CA GLU A 222 -32.94 14.25 7.00
C GLU A 222 -34.29 13.53 6.82
N GLY A 223 -34.48 12.39 7.49
CA GLY A 223 -35.67 11.55 7.37
C GLY A 223 -35.76 10.74 6.07
N LYS A 224 -34.80 10.86 5.15
CA LYS A 224 -34.75 10.07 3.92
C LYS A 224 -34.17 8.68 4.16
N LYS A 225 -34.54 7.75 3.27
CA LYS A 225 -33.93 6.42 3.18
C LYS A 225 -32.79 6.43 2.17
N VAL A 226 -31.71 5.71 2.49
CA VAL A 226 -30.56 5.56 1.59
C VAL A 226 -30.94 4.58 0.48
N SER A 227 -30.84 5.00 -0.78
CA SER A 227 -31.05 4.13 -1.94
C SER A 227 -29.74 3.55 -2.48
N LEU A 228 -28.60 4.19 -2.20
CA LEU A 228 -27.27 3.72 -2.59
C LEU A 228 -26.30 3.87 -1.41
N LEU A 229 -25.89 2.76 -0.81
CA LEU A 229 -24.78 2.72 0.15
C LEU A 229 -23.49 2.43 -0.62
N LEU A 230 -22.49 3.30 -0.52
CA LEU A 230 -21.26 3.17 -1.29
C LEU A 230 -19.99 3.33 -0.45
N GLY A 231 -18.92 2.66 -0.85
CA GLY A 231 -17.61 2.73 -0.20
C GLY A 231 -16.52 2.17 -1.11
N GLU A 232 -15.27 2.46 -0.77
CA GLU A 232 -14.13 1.92 -1.51
C GLU A 232 -14.00 0.39 -1.35
N PRO A 233 -14.04 -0.21 -0.14
CA PRO A 233 -13.99 0.35 1.23
C PRO A 233 -12.57 0.53 1.79
N PHE A 234 -12.31 1.68 2.43
CA PHE A 234 -11.03 2.03 3.08
C PHE A 234 -11.27 2.62 4.47
N PHE A 235 -10.50 2.17 5.47
CA PHE A 235 -10.51 2.72 6.83
C PHE A 235 -9.09 2.88 7.37
N THR A 236 -8.83 4.00 8.04
CA THR A 236 -7.48 4.39 8.48
C THR A 236 -6.88 3.41 9.49
N THR A 237 -7.73 2.71 10.23
CA THR A 237 -7.34 1.71 11.25
C THR A 237 -7.09 0.31 10.67
N SER A 238 -7.28 0.10 9.36
CA SER A 238 -7.11 -1.20 8.72
C SER A 238 -5.64 -1.53 8.50
N LEU A 239 -5.14 -2.53 9.25
CA LEU A 239 -3.81 -3.12 9.06
C LEU A 239 -3.82 -4.31 8.08
N LEU A 240 -4.82 -5.19 8.19
CA LEU A 240 -4.97 -6.36 7.32
C LEU A 240 -6.08 -6.12 6.31
N PRO A 241 -6.01 -6.71 5.11
CA PRO A 241 -6.97 -6.41 4.05
C PRO A 241 -8.43 -6.65 4.44
N TRP A 242 -8.70 -7.72 5.21
CA TRP A 242 -10.05 -8.05 5.67
C TRP A 242 -10.56 -7.13 6.78
N HIS A 243 -9.75 -6.25 7.38
CA HIS A 243 -10.26 -5.24 8.32
C HIS A 243 -11.23 -4.26 7.63
N ASN A 244 -11.09 -4.06 6.31
CA ASN A 244 -12.05 -3.28 5.53
C ASN A 244 -13.45 -3.91 5.42
N LEU A 245 -13.64 -5.17 5.87
CA LEU A 245 -14.97 -5.75 6.13
C LEU A 245 -15.76 -4.99 7.20
N TYR A 246 -15.15 -4.05 7.93
CA TYR A 246 -15.89 -3.07 8.72
C TYR A 246 -17.00 -2.39 7.92
N PHE A 247 -16.82 -2.17 6.61
CA PHE A 247 -17.89 -1.70 5.72
C PHE A 247 -19.15 -2.61 5.75
N TRP A 248 -18.98 -3.94 5.78
CA TRP A 248 -20.08 -4.89 5.83
C TRP A 248 -20.80 -4.86 7.20
N TYR A 249 -20.04 -4.68 8.28
CA TYR A 249 -20.58 -4.43 9.61
C TYR A 249 -21.42 -3.15 9.63
N VAL A 250 -20.91 -2.06 9.06
CA VAL A 250 -21.63 -0.79 8.94
C VAL A 250 -22.90 -0.94 8.10
N ARG A 251 -22.83 -1.61 6.94
CA ARG A 251 -24.01 -1.94 6.12
C ARG A 251 -25.07 -2.67 6.91
N THR A 252 -24.67 -3.54 7.84
CA THR A 252 -25.59 -4.30 8.70
C THR A 252 -26.23 -3.39 9.75
N ALA A 253 -25.46 -2.53 10.39
CA ALA A 253 -25.97 -1.55 11.35
C ALA A 253 -26.93 -0.54 10.70
N LEU A 254 -26.68 -0.19 9.44
CA LEU A 254 -27.49 0.75 8.67
C LEU A 254 -28.72 0.13 8.01
N ASP A 255 -29.00 -1.17 8.18
CA ASP A 255 -30.08 -1.88 7.46
C ASP A 255 -31.44 -1.18 7.60
N GLN A 256 -31.77 -0.70 8.81
CA GLN A 256 -33.00 0.04 9.08
C GLN A 256 -33.09 1.38 8.33
N HIS A 257 -31.96 1.95 7.88
CA HIS A 257 -31.88 3.23 7.16
C HIS A 257 -31.85 3.05 5.64
N LEU A 258 -31.65 1.83 5.15
CA LEU A 258 -31.72 1.50 3.73
C LEU A 258 -33.17 1.50 3.25
N GLY A 259 -33.40 2.04 2.05
CA GLY A 259 -34.70 2.01 1.38
C GLY A 259 -35.00 0.63 0.78
N PRO A 260 -36.27 0.31 0.48
CA PRO A 260 -36.61 -0.89 -0.27
C PRO A 260 -35.87 -0.93 -1.61
N GLY A 261 -35.13 -2.01 -1.87
CA GLY A 261 -34.34 -2.15 -3.10
C GLY A 261 -33.06 -1.29 -3.14
N ALA A 262 -32.58 -0.81 -1.99
CA ALA A 262 -31.31 -0.11 -1.90
C ALA A 262 -30.16 -0.96 -2.46
N VAL A 263 -29.28 -0.31 -3.21
CA VAL A 263 -28.08 -0.94 -3.79
C VAL A 263 -26.90 -0.68 -2.86
N VAL A 264 -26.01 -1.67 -2.73
CA VAL A 264 -24.74 -1.53 -2.01
C VAL A 264 -23.60 -1.64 -3.01
N MET A 265 -22.62 -0.75 -2.93
CA MET A 265 -21.44 -0.71 -3.79
C MET A 265 -20.17 -0.61 -2.93
N PRO A 266 -19.28 -1.62 -2.93
CA PRO A 266 -19.37 -2.87 -3.70
C PRO A 266 -20.51 -3.78 -3.23
N GLN A 267 -21.02 -4.63 -4.12
CA GLN A 267 -22.11 -5.57 -3.80
C GLN A 267 -21.60 -6.79 -3.02
N ALA A 268 -20.33 -7.14 -3.18
CA ALA A 268 -19.68 -8.24 -2.50
C ALA A 268 -18.17 -8.04 -2.44
N ALA A 269 -17.51 -8.83 -1.61
CA ALA A 269 -16.06 -8.96 -1.59
C ALA A 269 -15.66 -10.44 -1.51
N SER A 270 -14.41 -10.75 -1.83
CA SER A 270 -13.86 -12.09 -1.65
C SER A 270 -12.41 -12.08 -1.18
N LEU A 271 -12.11 -13.05 -0.33
CA LEU A 271 -10.77 -13.34 0.15
C LEU A 271 -10.13 -14.37 -0.78
N HIS A 272 -8.94 -14.08 -1.30
CA HIS A 272 -8.16 -14.99 -2.12
C HIS A 272 -6.83 -15.34 -1.45
N ALA A 273 -6.25 -16.48 -1.82
CA ALA A 273 -4.90 -16.86 -1.42
C ALA A 273 -4.15 -17.48 -2.59
N VAL A 274 -2.83 -17.30 -2.59
CA VAL A 274 -1.89 -17.93 -3.53
C VAL A 274 -0.63 -18.33 -2.77
N VAL A 275 -0.07 -19.50 -3.07
CA VAL A 275 1.21 -19.91 -2.50
C VAL A 275 2.33 -19.29 -3.33
N VAL A 276 3.32 -18.69 -2.67
CA VAL A 276 4.42 -17.99 -3.36
C VAL A 276 5.78 -18.47 -2.89
N GLU A 277 6.77 -18.32 -3.75
CA GLU A 277 8.18 -18.35 -3.40
C GLU A 277 8.72 -16.92 -3.45
N PHE A 278 9.07 -16.37 -2.29
CA PHE A 278 9.76 -15.08 -2.20
C PHE A 278 11.22 -15.24 -2.60
N ARG A 279 11.76 -14.27 -3.34
CA ARG A 279 13.20 -14.21 -3.60
C ARG A 279 13.97 -14.04 -2.28
N ASP A 280 13.53 -13.09 -1.46
CA ASP A 280 14.31 -12.66 -0.29
C ASP A 280 13.54 -12.49 1.02
N LEU A 281 12.25 -12.10 0.98
CA LEU A 281 11.45 -11.77 2.17
C LEU A 281 11.35 -12.92 3.19
N TRP A 282 11.46 -14.17 2.74
CA TRP A 282 11.45 -15.35 3.61
C TRP A 282 12.47 -15.27 4.76
N ARG A 283 13.60 -14.57 4.54
CA ARG A 283 14.70 -14.44 5.51
C ARG A 283 14.29 -13.73 6.80
N ILE A 284 13.28 -12.86 6.79
CA ILE A 284 12.90 -12.09 8.00
C ILE A 284 12.21 -12.94 9.08
N ARG A 285 11.82 -14.18 8.75
CA ARG A 285 11.19 -15.14 9.68
C ARG A 285 11.89 -16.50 9.72
N SER A 286 12.93 -16.72 8.92
CA SER A 286 13.66 -17.98 8.96
C SER A 286 14.63 -18.02 10.14
N PRO A 287 14.78 -19.20 10.79
CA PRO A 287 15.80 -19.39 11.81
C PRO A 287 17.19 -19.24 11.19
N CYS A 288 18.12 -18.67 11.94
CA CYS A 288 19.51 -18.46 11.51
C CYS A 288 20.36 -19.71 11.73
N GLY A 289 20.19 -20.40 12.87
CA GLY A 289 21.01 -21.55 13.28
C GLY A 289 22.43 -21.16 13.67
N ASP A 290 23.32 -21.05 12.67
CA ASP A 290 24.71 -20.63 12.84
C ASP A 290 24.94 -19.29 12.13
N CYS A 291 25.69 -18.39 12.75
CA CYS A 291 26.09 -17.11 12.18
C CYS A 291 27.60 -16.93 12.36
N GLU A 292 28.36 -16.95 11.27
CA GLU A 292 29.82 -16.78 11.27
C GLU A 292 30.56 -17.78 12.21
N GLY A 293 30.05 -19.01 12.34
CA GLY A 293 30.62 -20.06 13.20
C GLY A 293 30.18 -20.00 14.66
N PHE A 294 29.25 -19.10 15.00
CA PHE A 294 28.62 -19.02 16.33
C PHE A 294 27.22 -19.63 16.30
N ASP A 295 26.98 -20.55 17.23
CA ASP A 295 25.65 -21.12 17.47
C ASP A 295 24.71 -20.04 18.05
N VAL A 296 23.66 -19.72 17.29
CA VAL A 296 22.62 -18.75 17.65
C VAL A 296 21.23 -19.38 17.76
N HIS A 297 21.12 -20.71 17.91
CA HIS A 297 19.82 -21.40 18.03
C HIS A 297 18.97 -20.89 19.21
N ILE A 298 19.60 -20.37 20.27
CA ILE A 298 18.90 -19.74 21.40
C ILE A 298 18.03 -18.56 20.93
N MET A 299 18.51 -17.77 19.96
CA MET A 299 17.75 -16.67 19.37
C MET A 299 16.56 -17.19 18.56
N ASP A 300 16.78 -18.23 17.74
CA ASP A 300 15.72 -18.85 16.95
C ASP A 300 14.60 -19.39 17.84
N ASP A 301 14.97 -20.05 18.92
CA ASP A 301 14.01 -20.60 19.87
C ASP A 301 13.28 -19.49 20.61
N MET A 302 13.96 -18.42 21.03
CA MET A 302 13.30 -17.26 21.62
C MET A 302 12.24 -16.66 20.68
N ILE A 303 12.56 -16.47 19.40
CA ILE A 303 11.63 -15.94 18.40
C ILE A 303 10.47 -16.92 18.16
N LYS A 304 10.74 -18.22 17.98
CA LYS A 304 9.69 -19.24 17.82
C LYS A 304 8.71 -19.23 19.00
N HIS A 305 9.22 -19.21 20.24
CA HIS A 305 8.38 -19.17 21.44
C HIS A 305 7.54 -17.90 21.54
N ALA A 306 8.11 -16.73 21.19
CA ALA A 306 7.37 -15.47 21.19
C ALA A 306 6.26 -15.46 20.13
N LEU A 307 6.59 -15.94 18.93
CA LEU A 307 5.68 -16.04 17.79
C LEU A 307 4.54 -17.04 18.05
N ASP A 308 4.82 -18.20 18.66
CA ASP A 308 3.83 -19.22 18.99
C ASP A 308 2.86 -18.80 20.11
N PHE A 309 3.19 -17.75 20.88
CA PHE A 309 2.36 -17.28 21.96
C PHE A 309 1.07 -16.59 21.46
N ARG A 310 1.15 -15.69 20.46
CA ARG A 310 -0.02 -14.95 19.91
C ARG A 310 0.14 -14.41 18.48
N GLU A 311 1.35 -14.10 18.03
CA GLU A 311 1.58 -13.25 16.85
C GLU A 311 1.70 -14.04 15.52
N SER A 312 2.08 -15.33 15.54
CA SER A 312 2.38 -16.10 14.30
C SER A 312 1.23 -16.90 13.69
N LYS A 313 0.05 -16.90 14.32
CA LYS A 313 -1.17 -17.42 13.66
C LYS A 313 -1.81 -16.39 12.74
N GLU A 314 -1.48 -15.12 12.90
CA GLU A 314 -2.02 -14.04 12.08
C GLU A 314 -1.08 -13.78 10.90
N ALA A 315 -1.65 -13.40 9.76
CA ALA A 315 -0.86 -13.00 8.62
C ALA A 315 -0.21 -11.63 8.90
N GLU A 316 0.96 -11.41 8.31
CA GLU A 316 1.67 -10.14 8.42
C GLU A 316 1.39 -9.26 7.18
N PRO A 317 1.07 -7.96 7.36
CA PRO A 317 0.90 -7.06 6.23
C PRO A 317 2.27 -6.61 5.69
N HIS A 318 2.52 -6.87 4.40
CA HIS A 318 3.73 -6.46 3.69
C HIS A 318 3.39 -5.83 2.32
N PRO A 319 3.99 -4.70 1.93
CA PRO A 319 3.83 -4.15 0.57
C PRO A 319 4.61 -5.01 -0.44
N LEU A 320 3.99 -6.10 -0.92
CA LEU A 320 4.61 -7.10 -1.79
C LEU A 320 5.16 -6.58 -3.13
N TRP A 321 4.81 -5.37 -3.57
CA TRP A 321 5.47 -4.74 -4.73
C TRP A 321 6.96 -4.46 -4.49
N GLU A 322 7.36 -4.28 -3.22
CA GLU A 322 8.75 -4.11 -2.81
C GLU A 322 9.51 -5.45 -2.72
N TYR A 323 8.79 -6.57 -2.72
CA TYR A 323 9.31 -7.91 -2.40
C TYR A 323 9.03 -8.93 -3.51
N PRO A 324 9.94 -9.10 -4.48
CA PRO A 324 9.75 -10.02 -5.60
C PRO A 324 9.44 -11.46 -5.14
N CYS A 325 8.40 -12.02 -5.73
CA CYS A 325 7.98 -13.41 -5.53
C CYS A 325 7.41 -14.01 -6.81
N ARG A 326 7.37 -15.34 -6.88
CA ARG A 326 6.67 -16.09 -7.94
C ARG A 326 5.59 -16.98 -7.37
N SER A 327 4.46 -17.09 -8.07
CA SER A 327 3.37 -17.98 -7.70
C SER A 327 3.74 -19.45 -7.89
N LEU A 328 3.46 -20.27 -6.89
CA LEU A 328 3.57 -21.73 -6.91
C LEU A 328 2.21 -22.42 -6.98
N SER A 329 1.12 -21.68 -7.06
CA SER A 329 -0.25 -22.18 -7.24
C SER A 329 -1.03 -21.23 -8.12
N GLU A 330 -2.20 -21.66 -8.58
CA GLU A 330 -3.23 -20.71 -9.02
C GLU A 330 -3.78 -19.95 -7.80
N PRO A 331 -4.21 -18.68 -7.97
CA PRO A 331 -4.99 -17.98 -6.96
C PRO A 331 -6.31 -18.71 -6.71
N GLN A 332 -6.65 -18.92 -5.45
CA GLN A 332 -7.88 -19.58 -5.05
C GLN A 332 -8.73 -18.65 -4.19
N GLN A 333 -10.03 -18.58 -4.49
CA GLN A 333 -11.00 -17.90 -3.65
C GLN A 333 -11.28 -18.74 -2.41
N ILE A 334 -11.11 -18.14 -1.23
CA ILE A 334 -11.25 -18.77 0.08
C ILE A 334 -12.63 -18.46 0.67
N LEU A 335 -13.04 -17.20 0.67
CA LEU A 335 -14.32 -16.75 1.23
C LEU A 335 -14.99 -15.72 0.32
N THR A 336 -16.32 -15.67 0.36
CA THR A 336 -17.14 -14.64 -0.28
C THR A 336 -18.01 -13.97 0.76
N PHE A 337 -18.13 -12.65 0.66
CA PHE A 337 -18.90 -11.81 1.56
C PHE A 337 -19.93 -11.04 0.73
N ASP A 338 -21.21 -11.35 0.90
CA ASP A 338 -22.30 -10.71 0.15
C ASP A 338 -22.79 -9.47 0.91
N PHE A 339 -22.34 -8.28 0.49
CA PHE A 339 -22.70 -7.01 1.15
C PHE A 339 -24.14 -6.59 0.87
N ARG A 340 -24.86 -7.26 -0.04
CA ARG A 340 -26.29 -7.05 -0.22
C ARG A 340 -27.08 -7.60 0.96
N GLN A 341 -26.50 -8.53 1.72
CA GLN A 341 -27.11 -9.12 2.91
C GLN A 341 -26.44 -8.61 4.20
N PRO A 342 -27.12 -8.64 5.35
CA PRO A 342 -26.50 -8.45 6.64
C PRO A 342 -25.38 -9.46 6.92
N VAL A 343 -24.43 -9.09 7.78
CA VAL A 343 -23.43 -10.03 8.32
C VAL A 343 -24.17 -11.18 9.01
N PRO A 344 -23.85 -12.45 8.68
CA PRO A 344 -24.51 -13.59 9.31
C PRO A 344 -24.15 -13.68 10.80
N PRO A 345 -25.09 -14.12 11.66
CA PRO A 345 -24.81 -14.28 13.09
C PRO A 345 -23.86 -15.45 13.38
N GLN A 346 -23.68 -16.36 12.41
CA GLN A 346 -22.78 -17.51 12.51
C GLN A 346 -21.46 -17.24 11.81
N SER A 347 -20.36 -17.77 12.35
CA SER A 347 -19.04 -17.66 11.72
C SER A 347 -19.02 -18.36 10.37
N VAL A 348 -18.49 -17.68 9.36
CA VAL A 348 -18.21 -18.28 8.05
C VAL A 348 -16.85 -18.98 8.11
N ARG A 349 -16.77 -20.22 7.61
CA ARG A 349 -15.55 -21.02 7.57
C ARG A 349 -15.40 -21.66 6.20
N ALA A 350 -14.16 -21.80 5.75
CA ALA A 350 -13.82 -22.52 4.54
C ALA A 350 -12.63 -23.44 4.85
N GLU A 351 -12.68 -24.65 4.31
CA GLU A 351 -11.60 -25.63 4.38
C GLU A 351 -11.37 -26.17 2.97
N GLY A 352 -10.11 -26.42 2.63
CA GLY A 352 -9.73 -26.88 1.31
C GLY A 352 -8.22 -27.09 1.20
N SER A 353 -7.76 -27.40 -0.01
CA SER A 353 -6.36 -27.60 -0.34
C SER A 353 -5.98 -26.78 -1.57
N ILE A 354 -4.77 -26.23 -1.57
CA ILE A 354 -4.19 -25.53 -2.73
C ILE A 354 -3.12 -26.43 -3.35
N GLU A 355 -3.28 -26.78 -4.62
CA GLU A 355 -2.32 -27.62 -5.34
C GLU A 355 -1.07 -26.81 -5.72
N LEU A 356 0.11 -27.39 -5.50
CA LEU A 356 1.38 -26.77 -5.84
C LEU A 356 1.83 -27.20 -7.23
N ARG A 357 2.10 -26.19 -8.07
CA ARG A 357 2.73 -26.38 -9.36
C ARG A 357 4.18 -26.80 -9.15
N ARG A 358 4.53 -27.98 -9.64
CA ARG A 358 5.93 -28.39 -9.78
C ARG A 358 6.44 -27.85 -11.10
N ASP A 359 7.20 -26.77 -11.06
CA ASP A 359 8.04 -26.43 -12.20
C ASP A 359 9.22 -27.41 -12.24
N THR A 360 9.09 -28.51 -13.01
CA THR A 360 10.26 -29.18 -13.55
C THR A 360 10.93 -28.21 -14.51
N VAL A 361 11.88 -27.41 -14.02
CA VAL A 361 12.82 -26.72 -14.90
C VAL A 361 13.73 -27.77 -15.51
N ALA A 362 13.32 -28.31 -16.66
CA ALA A 362 14.21 -29.03 -17.54
C ALA A 362 15.19 -28.02 -18.15
N GLY A 363 16.48 -28.12 -17.79
CA GLY A 363 17.55 -27.43 -18.50
C GLY A 363 18.18 -26.23 -17.80
N THR A 364 18.69 -26.42 -16.59
CA THR A 364 19.93 -25.73 -16.17
C THR A 364 20.83 -26.78 -15.57
N HIS A 365 21.92 -27.11 -16.27
CA HIS A 365 23.01 -27.89 -15.72
C HIS A 365 23.52 -27.17 -14.47
N THR A 366 23.18 -27.67 -13.28
CA THR A 366 23.98 -27.43 -12.09
C THR A 366 25.35 -28.03 -12.38
N ALA A 367 26.28 -27.18 -12.79
CA ALA A 367 27.69 -27.54 -12.79
C ALA A 367 28.03 -27.94 -11.35
N ASN A 368 28.34 -29.23 -11.16
CA ASN A 368 29.00 -29.73 -9.96
C ASN A 368 30.24 -28.86 -9.71
N ARG A 369 30.16 -27.89 -8.81
CA ARG A 369 31.35 -27.35 -8.15
C ARG A 369 31.63 -28.27 -6.96
N PRO A 370 32.78 -28.96 -6.93
CA PRO A 370 33.15 -29.82 -5.81
C PRO A 370 33.43 -28.92 -4.61
N CYS A 371 32.64 -29.06 -3.56
CA CYS A 371 32.94 -28.48 -2.26
C CYS A 371 34.03 -29.35 -1.62
N THR A 372 35.30 -28.99 -1.83
CA THR A 372 36.44 -29.61 -1.14
C THR A 372 36.75 -28.82 0.14
N SER A 373 36.14 -29.20 1.25
CA SER A 373 36.76 -29.11 2.58
C SER A 373 35.99 -29.98 3.59
N SER A 374 36.54 -31.18 3.84
CA SER A 374 36.53 -31.93 5.11
C SER A 374 35.27 -31.95 6.01
N ALA A 375 34.47 -33.02 5.82
CA ALA A 375 33.77 -33.86 6.83
C ALA A 375 32.56 -33.32 7.64
N PRO A 376 31.65 -34.19 8.15
CA PRO A 376 31.26 -35.53 7.73
C PRO A 376 29.79 -35.61 7.26
N CYS A 377 29.48 -36.76 6.65
CA CYS A 377 28.17 -37.24 6.20
C CYS A 377 26.99 -36.87 7.14
N TRP A 378 26.05 -36.06 6.65
CA TRP A 378 24.71 -35.93 7.23
C TRP A 378 23.73 -36.60 6.28
N THR A 379 23.23 -37.76 6.70
CA THR A 379 22.04 -38.40 6.15
C THR A 379 20.84 -37.45 6.29
N PRO A 380 20.03 -37.23 5.24
CA PRO A 380 18.86 -36.36 5.32
C PRO A 380 17.69 -37.11 5.95
N GLU A 381 17.73 -37.27 7.28
CA GLU A 381 16.59 -37.75 8.07
C GLU A 381 16.04 -36.66 8.98
N HIS A 382 15.71 -35.48 8.43
CA HIS A 382 14.76 -34.56 9.06
C HIS A 382 14.00 -33.81 7.96
N PRO A 383 12.65 -33.90 7.92
CA PRO A 383 11.86 -33.13 6.96
C PRO A 383 11.94 -31.67 7.37
N TRP A 384 12.77 -30.90 6.67
CA TRP A 384 12.70 -29.45 6.73
C TRP A 384 11.35 -29.03 6.11
N GLU A 385 10.39 -28.69 6.96
CA GLU A 385 9.27 -27.87 6.53
C GLU A 385 9.84 -26.48 6.24
N ALA A 386 10.28 -26.25 5.00
CA ALA A 386 10.29 -24.88 4.49
C ALA A 386 8.85 -24.39 4.64
N ARG A 387 8.61 -23.53 5.63
CA ARG A 387 7.33 -22.81 5.79
C ARG A 387 7.13 -21.96 4.54
N ARG A 388 6.49 -22.57 3.55
CA ARG A 388 6.05 -21.93 2.30
C ARG A 388 5.02 -20.88 2.70
N GLN A 389 5.37 -19.62 2.52
CA GLN A 389 4.50 -18.51 2.87
C GLN A 389 3.37 -18.42 1.84
N SER A 390 2.12 -18.32 2.32
CA SER A 390 0.96 -18.00 1.50
C SER A 390 0.79 -16.49 1.46
N ALA A 391 0.62 -15.93 0.27
CA ALA A 391 0.17 -14.55 0.11
C ALA A 391 -1.35 -14.54 0.08
N THR A 392 -1.96 -13.73 0.94
CA THR A 392 -3.42 -13.52 0.95
C THR A 392 -3.73 -12.24 0.19
N LEU A 393 -4.54 -12.36 -0.87
CA LEU A 393 -4.92 -11.25 -1.73
C LEU A 393 -6.39 -10.91 -1.48
N TRP A 394 -6.69 -9.63 -1.28
CA TRP A 394 -8.06 -9.15 -1.09
C TRP A 394 -8.63 -8.64 -2.40
N SER A 395 -9.88 -8.99 -2.71
CA SER A 395 -10.59 -8.49 -3.88
C SER A 395 -11.93 -7.87 -3.46
N SER A 396 -12.13 -6.59 -3.74
CA SER A 396 -13.45 -5.97 -3.73
C SER A 396 -13.89 -5.74 -5.17
N ASN A 397 -14.94 -6.42 -5.63
CA ASN A 397 -15.40 -6.35 -7.01
C ASN A 397 -16.51 -5.30 -7.17
N PRO A 398 -16.33 -4.25 -7.99
CA PRO A 398 -17.37 -3.24 -8.22
C PRO A 398 -18.46 -3.62 -9.25
N SER A 399 -18.31 -4.72 -10.02
CA SER A 399 -19.26 -5.06 -11.11
C SER A 399 -19.47 -6.56 -11.38
N LEU A 400 -20.56 -6.89 -12.08
CA LEU A 400 -21.12 -8.24 -12.28
C LEU A 400 -20.43 -9.09 -13.37
N GLU A 401 -19.54 -8.56 -14.21
CA GLU A 401 -18.82 -9.34 -15.22
C GLU A 401 -17.36 -8.86 -15.40
N MET A 402 -16.43 -9.82 -15.41
CA MET A 402 -14.99 -9.78 -15.76
C MET A 402 -13.94 -9.16 -14.78
N SER A 403 -13.07 -10.07 -14.29
CA SER A 403 -11.61 -9.94 -14.05
C SER A 403 -11.06 -9.19 -12.81
N PRO A 404 -9.83 -9.56 -12.35
CA PRO A 404 -9.48 -9.72 -10.95
C PRO A 404 -9.08 -8.39 -10.32
N TRP A 405 -9.92 -7.87 -9.44
CA TRP A 405 -9.53 -6.80 -8.55
C TRP A 405 -8.70 -7.38 -7.42
N ILE A 406 -7.40 -7.14 -7.38
CA ILE A 406 -6.63 -7.29 -6.15
C ILE A 406 -6.56 -5.88 -5.58
N SER A 407 -6.91 -5.72 -4.32
CA SER A 407 -6.57 -4.58 -3.49
C SER A 407 -5.09 -4.29 -3.65
N HIS A 408 -4.78 -3.31 -4.49
CA HIS A 408 -3.42 -2.88 -4.79
C HIS A 408 -2.69 -2.31 -3.57
N SER A 409 -3.34 -2.25 -2.39
CA SER A 409 -2.70 -1.93 -1.11
C SER A 409 -1.54 -2.84 -0.72
N LEU A 410 -1.37 -4.00 -1.38
CA LEU A 410 -0.24 -4.90 -1.19
C LEU A 410 0.68 -4.99 -2.44
N ILE A 411 0.35 -4.36 -3.58
CA ILE A 411 1.12 -4.49 -4.84
C ILE A 411 1.30 -3.13 -5.56
N ALA A 412 1.21 -1.99 -4.87
CA ALA A 412 1.53 -0.67 -5.43
C ALA A 412 2.33 0.22 -4.49
#